data_AF-A0A2M8NND6-F1
#
_entry.id   AF-A0A2M8NND6-F1
#
_cell.length_a   1.000
_cell.length_b   1.000
_cell.length_c   1.000
_cell.angle_alpha   90.00
_cell.angle_beta   90.00
_cell.angle_gamma   90.00
#
_symmetry.space_group_name_H-M   'P 1'
#
loop_
_entity.id
_entity.type
_entity.pdbx_description
1 polymer ?
#
loop_
_entity_poly.entity_id
_entity_poly.type
_entity_poly.pdbx_seq_one_letter_code
_entity_poly.pdbx_strand_id
1 'polypeptide(L)' 'MTPETLRAFLRAGIFVLGAGLFTALLNRPDSPEFVVSVCSTLIGAALIGGVVILLRVTR' A
#
# COMPACT_ATOMS: atom_id res chain seq x y z
N MET A 1 -17.43 -7.85 -6.36
CA MET A 1 -16.35 -8.32 -5.46
C MET A 1 -16.97 -8.84 -4.18
N THR A 2 -16.47 -9.94 -3.60
CA THR A 2 -16.93 -10.36 -2.28
C THR A 2 -16.25 -9.53 -1.18
N PRO A 3 -16.88 -9.34 -0.01
CA PRO A 3 -16.28 -8.63 1.12
C PRO A 3 -14.93 -9.21 1.57
N GLU A 4 -14.75 -10.52 1.39
CA GLU A 4 -13.51 -11.25 1.69
C GLU A 4 -12.36 -10.81 0.80
N THR A 5 -12.62 -10.61 -0.50
CA THR A 5 -11.63 -10.10 -1.45
C THR A 5 -11.17 -8.68 -1.07
N LEU A 6 -12.10 -7.78 -0.70
CA LEU A 6 -11.72 -6.43 -0.25
C LEU A 6 -10.85 -6.45 1.02
N ARG A 7 -11.15 -7.34 1.97
CA ARG A 7 -10.32 -7.52 3.18
C ARG A 7 -8.92 -8.01 2.84
N ALA A 8 -8.79 -8.94 1.89
CA ALA A 8 -7.49 -9.41 1.41
C ALA A 8 -6.68 -8.27 0.77
N PHE A 9 -7.31 -7.47 -0.11
CA PHE A 9 -6.68 -6.29 -0.70
C PHE A 9 -6.26 -5.25 0.33
N LEU A 10 -7.09 -4.99 1.35
CA LEU A 10 -6.74 -4.08 2.43
C LEU A 10 -5.52 -4.56 3.20
N ARG A 11 -5.47 -5.86 3.53
CA ARG A 11 -4.35 -6.46 4.26
C ARG A 11 -3.06 -6.43 3.45
N ALA A 12 -3.15 -6.71 2.15
CA ALA A 12 -2.03 -6.57 1.21
C ALA A 12 -1.56 -5.12 1.12
N GLY A 13 -2.48 -4.16 1.00
CA GLY A 13 -2.17 -2.73 0.97
C GLY A 13 -1.44 -2.26 2.23
N ILE A 14 -1.91 -2.66 3.42
CA ILE A 14 -1.25 -2.36 4.71
C ILE A 14 0.16 -2.95 4.75
N PHE A 15 0.32 -4.20 4.33
CA PHE A 15 1.63 -4.85 4.30
C PHE A 15 2.60 -4.14 3.36
N VAL A 16 2.17 -3.84 2.13
CA VAL A 16 2.99 -3.17 1.12
C VAL A 16 3.35 -1.75 1.55
N LEU A 17 2.38 -1.00 2.10
CA LEU A 17 2.62 0.34 2.62
C LEU A 17 3.63 0.32 3.78
N GLY A 18 3.42 -0.57 4.75
CA GLY A 18 4.28 -0.69 5.92
C GLY A 18 5.69 -1.14 5.55
N ALA A 19 5.83 -2.17 4.71
CA ALA A 19 7.11 -2.67 4.26
C ALA A 19 7.87 -1.62 3.43
N GLY A 20 7.21 -0.99 2.46
CA GLY A 20 7.82 0.06 1.64
C GLY A 20 8.26 1.27 2.48
N LEU A 21 7.45 1.67 3.47
CA LEU A 21 7.80 2.78 4.35
C LEU A 21 8.99 2.41 5.25
N PHE A 22 8.99 1.20 5.80
CA PHE A 22 10.08 0.69 6.61
C PHE A 22 11.39 0.62 5.83
N THR A 23 11.37 0.09 4.60
CA THR A 23 12.58 0.00 3.77
C THR A 23 13.02 1.38 3.25
N ALA A 24 12.09 2.29 2.98
CA ALA A 24 12.44 3.67 2.60
C ALA A 24 13.19 4.40 3.73
N LEU A 25 12.87 4.12 4.99
CA LEU A 25 13.58 4.70 6.14
C LEU A 25 14.99 4.12 6.35
N LEU A 26 15.25 2.91 5.85
CA LEU A 26 16.54 2.24 6.01
C LEU A 26 17.49 2.47 4.83
N ASN A 27 16.96 2.68 3.63
CA ASN A 27 17.75 2.88 2.42
C ASN A 27 18.23 4.32 2.27
N ARG A 28 19.38 4.51 1.60
CA ARG A 28 19.90 5.83 1.26
C ARG A 28 19.03 6.49 0.18
N PRO A 29 18.70 7.78 0.28
CA PRO A 29 17.86 8.47 -0.70
C PRO A 29 18.36 8.39 -2.16
N ASP A 30 19.68 8.35 -2.35
CA ASP A 30 20.32 8.30 -3.67
C ASP A 30 20.40 6.88 -4.25
N SER A 31 19.78 5.89 -3.60
CA SER A 31 19.85 4.49 -4.00
C SER A 31 18.59 4.04 -4.76
N PRO A 32 18.71 3.14 -5.75
CA PRO A 32 17.54 2.63 -6.48
C PRO A 32 16.56 1.91 -5.56
N GLU A 33 17.02 1.32 -4.46
CA GLU A 33 16.19 0.64 -3.46
C GLU A 33 15.26 1.62 -2.73
N PHE A 34 15.71 2.86 -2.50
CA PHE A 34 14.86 3.90 -1.93
C PHE A 34 13.71 4.26 -2.87
N VAL A 35 13.97 4.41 -4.17
CA VAL A 35 12.94 4.68 -5.18
C VAL A 35 11.89 3.56 -5.21
N VAL A 36 12.34 2.31 -5.24
CA VAL A 36 11.44 1.14 -5.21
C VAL A 36 10.61 1.11 -3.93
N SER A 37 11.23 1.45 -2.79
CA SER A 37 10.54 1.51 -1.49
C SER A 37 9.45 2.57 -1.48
N VAL A 38 9.74 3.78 -1.96
CA VAL A 38 8.76 4.88 -2.08
C VAL A 38 7.63 4.52 -3.03
N CYS A 39 7.94 3.98 -4.22
CA CYS A 39 6.92 3.52 -5.16
C CYS A 39 6.02 2.45 -4.54
N SER A 40 6.60 1.50 -3.80
CA SER A 40 5.86 0.46 -3.09
C SER A 40 4.94 1.08 -2.02
N THR A 41 5.44 2.04 -1.23
CA THR A 41 4.61 2.78 -0.25
C THR A 41 3.40 3.44 -0.91
N LEU A 42 3.60 4.08 -2.07
CA LEU A 42 2.52 4.74 -2.81
C LEU A 42 1.49 3.73 -3.34
N ILE A 43 1.92 2.57 -3.83
CA ILE A 43 1.02 1.49 -4.27
C ILE A 43 0.21 0.96 -3.08
N GLY A 44 0.85 0.74 -1.93
CA GLY A 44 0.16 0.34 -0.70
C GLY A 44 -0.91 1.37 -0.28
N ALA A 45 -0.58 2.66 -0.34
CA ALA A 45 -1.52 3.74 -0.04
C ALA A 45 -2.69 3.76 -1.02
N ALA A 46 -2.43 3.57 -2.31
CA ALA A 46 -3.45 3.53 -3.35
C ALA A 46 -4.40 2.33 -3.17
N LEU A 47 -3.89 1.15 -2.79
CA LEU A 47 -4.71 -0.03 -2.50
C LEU A 47 -5.65 0.21 -1.33
N ILE A 48 -5.13 0.75 -0.22
CA ILE A 48 -5.93 1.07 0.96
C ILE A 48 -6.98 2.13 0.62
N GLY A 49 -6.57 3.22 -0.02
CA GLY A 49 -7.46 4.30 -0.44
C GLY A 49 -8.57 3.83 -1.37
N GLY A 50 -8.21 3.02 -2.38
CA GLY A 50 -9.17 2.40 -3.31
C GLY A 50 -10.20 1.54 -2.58
N VAL A 51 -9.78 0.67 -1.66
CA VAL A 51 -10.69 -0.16 -0.86
C VAL A 51 -11.61 0.71 0.01
N VAL A 52 -11.08 1.74 0.68
CA VAL A 52 -11.87 2.65 1.53
C VAL A 52 -12.91 3.43 0.72
N ILE A 53 -12.52 3.96 -0.44
CA ILE A 53 -13.43 4.66 -1.36
C ILE A 53 -14.54 3.71 -1.83
N LEU A 54 -14.18 2.49 -2.24
CA LEU A 54 -15.14 1.51 -2.76
C LEU A 54 -16.11 1.05 -1.67
N LEU A 55 -15.65 0.86 -0.43
CA LEU A 55 -16.51 0.58 0.72
C LEU A 55 -17.47 1.75 1.03
N ARG A 56 -17.02 3.00 0.86
CA ARG A 56 -17.89 4.17 1.04
C ARG A 56 -18.95 4.30 -0.06
N VAL A 57 -18.60 3.99 -1.31
CA VAL A 57 -19.53 4.12 -2.45
C VAL A 57 -20.56 2.98 -2.46
N THR A 58 -20.19 1.80 -1.97
CA THR A 58 -21.06 0.61 -1.97
C THR A 58 -22.05 0.59 -0.79
N ARG A 59 -21.86 1.47 0.19
CA ARG A 59 -22.71 1.57 1.39
C ARG A 59 -23.79 2.62 1.18
#